data_AF-A0A8X7VBV2-F1
#
_entry.id   AF-A0A8X7VBV2-F1
#
_cell.length_a   1.000
_cell.length_b   1.000
_cell.length_c   1.000
_cell.angle_alpha   90.00
_cell.angle_beta   90.00
_cell.angle_gamma   90.00
#
_symmetry.space_group_name_H-M   'P 1'
#
loop_
_entity.id
_entity.type
_entity.pdbx_description
1 polymer ?
#
loop_
_entity_poly.entity_id
_entity_poly.type
_entity_poly.pdbx_seq_one_letter_code
_entity_poly.pdbx_strand_id
1 'polypeptide(L)'
;MEGCSEDENGSNNSITQKRQRTSTESEEKKKRTGTLLDLDATDCPVCFDSLTIPIFQCENGHIACSTCCGKLSQKCATCSLPTLSRNRALERILELLTVPCPNAGCSQTVPYAETSTHVNHCAYTHRPCPFS
;
A
#
# COMPACT_ATOMS: atom_id res chain seq x y z
N MET A 1 -69.82 20.59 -22.63
CA MET A 1 -69.78 19.31 -21.90
C MET A 1 -68.35 18.82 -22.05
N GLU A 2 -67.44 18.87 -21.09
CA GLU A 2 -67.36 19.29 -19.68
C GLU A 2 -65.87 19.71 -19.52
N GLY A 3 -65.50 20.75 -18.78
CA GLY A 3 -65.13 20.62 -17.36
C GLY A 3 -63.62 20.85 -17.15
N CYS A 4 -63.27 21.75 -16.22
CA CYS A 4 -61.93 22.11 -15.71
C CYS A 4 -61.21 20.89 -15.05
N SER A 5 -59.90 20.83 -14.68
CA SER A 5 -58.96 21.79 -14.08
C SER A 5 -57.51 21.23 -14.03
N GLU A 6 -56.50 22.12 -13.90
CA GLU A 6 -55.30 22.13 -13.00
C GLU A 6 -54.39 20.88 -12.92
N ASP A 7 -53.10 20.90 -13.31
CA ASP A 7 -51.87 21.42 -12.66
C ASP A 7 -50.92 20.19 -12.54
N GLU A 8 -49.65 20.22 -12.95
CA GLU A 8 -48.53 20.65 -12.11
C GLU A 8 -47.25 20.83 -12.95
N ASN A 9 -46.56 21.89 -12.59
CA ASN A 9 -45.26 22.37 -13.03
C ASN A 9 -44.11 21.55 -12.40
N GLY A 10 -42.96 21.48 -13.08
CA GLY A 10 -41.77 20.83 -12.51
C GLY A 10 -40.50 20.97 -13.34
N SER A 11 -40.04 22.20 -13.54
CA SER A 11 -38.73 22.50 -14.15
C SER A 11 -37.57 22.00 -13.28
N ASN A 12 -36.83 20.99 -13.75
CA ASN A 12 -35.60 20.55 -13.09
C ASN A 12 -34.39 21.33 -13.64
N ASN A 13 -34.00 22.36 -12.89
CA ASN A 13 -32.80 23.15 -13.13
C ASN A 13 -31.57 22.42 -12.58
N SER A 14 -30.50 22.38 -13.39
CA SER A 14 -29.23 21.74 -13.08
C SER A 14 -28.39 22.62 -12.17
N ILE A 15 -28.25 22.24 -10.89
CA ILE A 15 -27.35 22.91 -9.95
C ILE A 15 -26.13 22.01 -9.72
N THR A 16 -25.01 22.40 -10.33
CA THR A 16 -23.67 21.88 -10.04
C THR A 16 -23.30 22.17 -8.58
N GLN A 17 -23.39 21.16 -7.72
CA GLN A 17 -22.93 21.27 -6.33
C GLN A 17 -21.41 21.11 -6.25
N LYS A 18 -20.72 22.25 -6.25
CA LYS A 18 -19.31 22.40 -5.86
C LYS A 18 -19.20 22.02 -4.37
N ARG A 19 -18.59 20.87 -4.05
CA ARG A 19 -18.34 20.47 -2.65
C ARG A 19 -17.34 21.43 -2.00
N GLN A 20 -17.84 22.43 -1.28
CA GLN A 20 -17.04 23.21 -0.34
C GLN A 20 -16.65 22.33 0.85
N ARG A 21 -15.35 22.12 1.05
CA ARG A 21 -14.80 21.60 2.29
C ARG A 21 -14.83 22.73 3.31
N THR A 22 -15.78 22.68 4.23
CA THR A 22 -15.78 23.49 5.45
C THR A 22 -14.69 22.98 6.39
N SER A 23 -13.83 23.90 6.81
CA SER A 23 -12.79 23.72 7.81
C SER A 23 -13.40 23.98 9.18
N THR A 24 -13.62 22.96 10.01
CA THR A 24 -13.81 23.13 11.45
C THR A 24 -13.42 21.86 12.20
N GLU A 25 -12.68 22.07 13.29
CA GLU A 25 -12.41 21.18 14.44
C GLU A 25 -11.34 20.09 14.24
N SER A 26 -10.18 20.38 14.86
CA SER A 26 -9.09 19.46 15.13
C SER A 26 -9.51 18.43 16.19
N GLU A 27 -10.40 17.52 15.80
CA GLU A 27 -10.58 16.27 16.51
C GLU A 27 -9.29 15.46 16.34
N GLU A 28 -8.51 15.30 17.42
CA GLU A 28 -7.35 14.40 17.45
C GLU A 28 -7.84 12.97 17.17
N LYS A 29 -7.87 12.59 15.89
CA LYS A 29 -8.22 11.23 15.49
C LYS A 29 -7.26 10.27 16.17
N LYS A 30 -7.77 9.52 17.15
CA LYS A 30 -7.04 8.46 17.86
C LYS A 30 -6.36 7.55 16.84
N LYS A 31 -5.03 7.62 16.77
CA LYS A 31 -4.22 6.75 15.90
C LYS A 31 -4.37 5.31 16.41
N ARG A 32 -4.74 4.41 15.51
CA ARG A 32 -4.78 2.97 15.78
C ARG A 32 -3.50 2.36 15.24
N THR A 33 -2.95 1.40 15.97
CA THR A 33 -1.83 0.59 15.52
C THR A 33 -2.32 -0.80 15.15
N GLY A 34 -1.62 -1.45 14.23
CA GLY A 34 -1.83 -2.84 13.85
C GLY A 34 -0.47 -3.52 13.70
N THR A 35 -0.46 -4.84 13.73
CA THR A 35 0.76 -5.65 13.59
C THR A 35 0.56 -6.63 12.46
N LEU A 36 1.52 -6.67 11.55
CA LEU A 36 1.62 -7.71 10.53
C LEU A 36 2.32 -8.91 11.17
N LEU A 37 1.65 -10.05 11.22
CA LEU A 37 2.20 -11.26 11.86
C LEU A 37 3.18 -12.02 10.96
N ASP A 38 3.07 -11.81 9.65
CA ASP A 38 3.85 -12.49 8.62
C ASP A 38 4.45 -11.44 7.68
N LEU A 39 5.78 -11.27 7.73
CA LEU A 39 6.49 -10.28 6.93
C LEU A 39 6.68 -10.74 5.48
N ASP A 40 6.54 -12.04 5.19
CA ASP A 40 6.66 -12.59 3.84
C ASP A 40 5.55 -12.05 2.92
N ALA A 41 4.44 -11.57 3.50
CA ALA A 41 3.40 -10.83 2.80
C ALA A 41 3.90 -9.50 2.17
N THR A 42 5.09 -9.05 2.55
CA THR A 42 5.79 -7.89 1.97
C THR A 42 6.84 -8.26 0.94
N ASP A 43 6.99 -9.54 0.58
CA ASP A 43 7.92 -9.98 -0.45
C ASP A 43 7.25 -10.08 -1.83
N CYS A 44 8.06 -9.93 -2.88
CA CYS A 44 7.60 -10.07 -4.25
C CYS A 44 7.38 -11.55 -4.58
N PRO A 45 6.20 -11.99 -5.05
CA PRO A 45 5.94 -13.40 -5.34
C PRO A 45 6.69 -13.94 -6.57
N VAL A 46 7.47 -13.09 -7.25
CA VAL A 46 8.22 -13.44 -8.46
C VAL A 46 9.70 -13.66 -8.16
N CYS A 47 10.34 -12.75 -7.40
CA CYS A 47 11.76 -12.84 -7.07
C CYS A 47 12.03 -13.20 -5.60
N PHE A 48 11.00 -13.21 -4.75
CA PHE A 48 11.09 -13.47 -3.31
C PHE A 48 11.95 -12.45 -2.54
N ASP A 49 12.29 -11.32 -3.17
CA ASP A 49 12.89 -10.18 -2.48
C ASP A 49 11.79 -9.30 -1.87
N SER A 50 12.13 -8.65 -0.76
CA SER A 50 11.29 -7.64 -0.12
C SER A 50 10.88 -6.53 -1.08
N LEU A 51 9.58 -6.21 -1.06
CA LEU A 51 9.00 -5.20 -1.93
C LEU A 51 9.60 -3.84 -1.62
N THR A 52 9.95 -3.12 -2.68
CA THR A 52 10.39 -1.73 -2.64
C THR A 52 9.45 -0.88 -3.48
N ILE A 53 9.32 0.38 -3.10
CA ILE A 53 8.49 1.36 -3.81
C ILE A 53 9.23 1.73 -5.12
N PRO A 54 8.57 1.67 -6.31
CA PRO A 54 7.15 1.43 -6.54
C PRO A 54 6.73 -0.05 -6.61
N ILE A 55 5.50 -0.33 -6.16
CA ILE A 55 4.88 -1.66 -6.21
C ILE A 55 3.77 -1.66 -7.25
N PHE A 56 3.64 -2.74 -8.01
CA PHE A 56 2.63 -2.87 -9.06
C PHE A 56 1.64 -3.98 -8.74
N GLN A 57 0.41 -3.86 -9.21
CA GLN A 57 -0.65 -4.85 -9.06
C GLN A 57 -1.46 -5.01 -10.34
N CYS A 58 -1.90 -6.23 -10.64
CA CYS A 58 -2.83 -6.49 -11.74
C CYS A 58 -4.28 -6.19 -11.35
N GLU A 59 -5.20 -6.25 -12.31
CA GLU A 59 -6.65 -6.10 -12.08
C GLU A 59 -7.22 -7.12 -11.06
N ASN A 60 -6.60 -8.30 -10.95
CA ASN A 60 -6.97 -9.31 -9.96
C ASN A 60 -6.24 -9.15 -8.61
N GLY A 61 -5.43 -8.10 -8.43
CA GLY A 61 -4.75 -7.78 -7.17
C GLY A 61 -3.41 -8.47 -6.92
N HIS A 62 -2.93 -9.38 -7.79
CA HIS A 62 -1.57 -9.94 -7.68
C HIS A 62 -0.52 -8.84 -7.84
N ILE A 63 0.48 -8.85 -6.96
CA ILE A 63 1.51 -7.80 -6.88
C ILE A 63 2.85 -8.22 -7.48
N ALA A 64 3.66 -7.25 -7.87
CA ALA A 64 5.05 -7.43 -8.29
C ALA A 64 5.89 -6.19 -7.94
N CYS A 65 7.19 -6.38 -7.67
CA CYS A 65 8.13 -5.27 -7.55
C CYS A 65 8.39 -4.62 -8.93
N SER A 66 8.92 -3.40 -8.94
CA SER A 66 9.24 -2.65 -10.16
C SER A 66 10.11 -3.45 -11.14
N THR A 67 11.15 -4.12 -10.64
CA THR A 67 12.06 -4.91 -11.47
C THR A 67 11.36 -6.08 -12.14
N CYS A 68 10.55 -6.85 -11.40
CA CYS A 68 9.80 -7.98 -11.94
C CYS A 68 8.70 -7.53 -12.91
N CYS A 69 8.02 -6.43 -12.60
CA CYS A 69 7.04 -5.81 -13.49
C CYS A 69 7.65 -5.44 -14.85
N GLY A 70 8.86 -4.87 -14.86
CA GLY A 70 9.63 -4.60 -16.07
C GLY A 70 10.02 -5.86 -16.84
N LYS A 71 10.61 -6.86 -16.16
CA LYS A 71 11.01 -8.14 -16.76
C LYS A 71 9.86 -8.90 -17.41
N LEU A 72 8.66 -8.79 -16.83
CA LEU A 72 7.44 -9.44 -17.34
C LEU A 72 6.71 -8.61 -18.39
N SER A 73 7.29 -7.49 -18.86
CA SER A 73 6.66 -6.61 -19.85
C SER A 73 5.24 -6.18 -19.45
N GLN A 74 5.07 -5.81 -18.18
CA GLN A 74 3.78 -5.41 -17.59
C GLN A 74 2.70 -6.52 -17.58
N LYS A 75 3.07 -7.79 -17.71
CA LYS A 75 2.16 -8.92 -17.54
C LYS A 75 2.26 -9.51 -16.14
N CYS A 76 1.12 -9.90 -15.58
CA CYS A 76 1.05 -10.59 -14.31
C CYS A 76 1.65 -12.01 -14.40
N ALA A 77 2.55 -12.37 -13.49
CA ALA A 77 3.12 -13.72 -13.43
C ALA A 77 2.08 -14.80 -13.09
N THR A 78 1.05 -14.46 -12.31
CA THR A 78 0.06 -15.43 -11.81
C THR A 78 -1.11 -15.64 -12.78
N CYS A 79 -1.66 -14.56 -13.34
CA CYS A 79 -2.86 -14.63 -14.18
C CYS A 79 -2.66 -14.17 -15.62
N SER A 80 -1.43 -13.80 -16.02
CA SER A 80 -1.08 -13.38 -17.39
C SER A 80 -1.79 -12.12 -17.92
N LEU A 81 -2.58 -11.41 -17.10
CA LEU A 81 -3.24 -10.17 -17.49
C LEU A 81 -2.24 -9.00 -17.67
N PRO A 82 -2.41 -8.12 -18.67
CA PRO A 82 -1.45 -7.09 -19.07
C PRO A 82 -1.56 -5.73 -18.37
N THR A 83 -2.46 -5.55 -17.39
CA THR A 83 -2.70 -4.25 -16.75
C THR A 83 -2.10 -4.17 -15.35
N LEU A 84 -0.79 -3.94 -15.25
CA LEU A 84 -0.14 -3.69 -13.95
C LEU A 84 -0.17 -2.18 -13.60
N SER A 85 -1.01 -1.80 -12.64
CA SER A 85 -1.10 -0.44 -12.10
C SER A 85 -0.27 -0.29 -10.81
N ARG A 86 0.14 0.94 -10.47
CA ARG A 86 0.93 1.17 -9.25
C ARG A 86 0.06 1.08 -7.99
N ASN A 87 0.40 0.17 -7.08
CA ASN A 87 -0.31 -0.06 -5.81
C ASN A 87 0.11 0.95 -4.73
N ARG A 88 -0.48 2.15 -4.79
CA ARG A 88 -0.22 3.24 -3.83
C ARG A 88 -0.60 2.92 -2.38
N ALA A 89 -1.60 2.05 -2.18
CA ALA A 89 -2.06 1.68 -0.85
C ALA A 89 -0.98 0.86 -0.12
N LEU A 90 -0.43 -0.16 -0.78
CA LEU A 90 0.63 -0.97 -0.20
C LEU A 90 1.93 -0.18 -0.01
N GLU A 91 2.27 0.71 -0.95
CA GLU A 91 3.39 1.65 -0.77
C GLU A 91 3.25 2.46 0.52
N ARG A 92 2.05 3.02 0.77
CA ARG A 92 1.80 3.80 1.99
C ARG A 92 1.88 2.95 3.26
N ILE A 93 1.46 1.69 3.18
CA ILE A 93 1.62 0.73 4.29
C ILE A 93 3.11 0.51 4.56
N LEU A 94 3.93 0.23 3.55
CA LEU A 94 5.37 0.00 3.74
C LEU A 94 6.10 1.24 4.28
N GLU A 95 5.71 2.46 3.89
CA GLU A 95 6.25 3.70 4.46
C GLU A 95 5.95 3.87 5.96
N LEU A 96 4.84 3.31 6.43
CA LEU A 96 4.42 3.39 7.84
C LEU A 96 4.84 2.17 8.66
N LEU A 97 5.21 1.08 7.99
CA LEU A 97 5.58 -0.17 8.63
C LEU A 97 6.92 -0.02 9.33
N THR A 98 6.96 -0.48 10.58
CA THR A 98 8.20 -0.68 11.32
C THR A 98 8.36 -2.17 11.63
N VAL A 99 9.59 -2.65 11.61
CA VAL A 99 9.92 -4.07 11.72
C VAL A 99 10.92 -4.26 12.86
N PRO A 100 10.72 -5.24 13.75
CA PRO A 100 11.71 -5.60 14.76
C PRO A 100 12.97 -6.15 14.09
N CYS A 101 14.14 -5.85 14.63
CA CYS A 101 15.39 -6.41 14.14
C CYS A 101 15.37 -7.95 14.25
N PRO A 102 15.75 -8.68 13.19
CA PRO A 102 15.80 -10.14 13.22
C PRO A 102 16.99 -10.70 14.02
N ASN A 103 17.99 -9.88 14.36
CA ASN A 103 19.17 -10.34 15.09
C ASN A 103 18.85 -10.57 16.58
N ALA A 104 19.15 -11.78 17.06
CA ALA A 104 18.95 -12.16 18.45
C ALA A 104 19.69 -11.20 19.41
N GLY A 105 18.97 -10.65 20.39
CA GLY A 105 19.50 -9.69 21.36
C GLY A 105 19.34 -8.22 20.97
N CYS A 106 18.98 -7.92 19.72
CA CYS A 106 18.61 -6.56 19.33
C CYS A 106 17.13 -6.27 19.65
N SER A 107 16.86 -5.25 20.45
CA SER A 107 15.49 -4.81 20.79
C SER A 107 15.01 -3.64 19.93
N GLN A 108 15.70 -3.31 18.84
CA GLN A 108 15.34 -2.19 17.99
C GLN A 108 14.21 -2.57 17.03
N THR A 109 13.28 -1.63 16.86
CA THR A 109 12.25 -1.66 15.81
C THR A 109 12.53 -0.49 14.89
N VAL A 110 12.74 -0.77 13.61
CA VAL A 110 13.21 0.21 12.61
C VAL A 110 12.19 0.40 11.49
N PRO A 111 12.17 1.55 10.79
CA PRO A 111 11.36 1.71 9.58
C PRO A 111 11.66 0.61 8.56
N TYR A 112 10.63 0.08 7.90
CA TYR A 112 10.77 -1.03 6.94
C TYR A 112 11.85 -0.76 5.87
N ALA A 113 11.89 0.47 5.34
CA ALA A 113 12.87 0.90 4.33
C ALA A 113 14.33 0.88 4.83
N GLU A 114 14.57 0.93 6.14
CA GLU A 114 15.90 0.96 6.74
C GLU A 114 16.34 -0.40 7.28
N THR A 115 15.47 -1.42 7.23
CA THR A 115 15.71 -2.74 7.81
C THR A 115 17.03 -3.36 7.36
N SER A 116 17.30 -3.39 6.05
CA SER A 116 18.54 -3.95 5.50
C SER A 116 19.78 -3.20 6.01
N THR A 117 19.74 -1.87 6.01
CA THR A 117 20.84 -1.03 6.53
C THR A 117 21.09 -1.31 8.00
N HIS A 118 20.02 -1.41 8.81
CA HIS A 118 20.13 -1.75 10.22
C HIS A 118 20.75 -3.13 10.41
N VAL A 119 20.21 -4.17 9.76
CA VAL A 119 20.70 -5.56 9.92
C VAL A 119 22.17 -5.69 9.56
N ASN A 120 22.64 -5.02 8.50
CA ASN A 120 24.05 -5.09 8.09
C ASN A 120 25.03 -4.44 9.10
N HIS A 121 24.56 -3.45 9.86
CA HIS A 121 25.35 -2.68 10.82
C HIS A 121 24.97 -2.94 12.28
N CYS A 122 24.03 -3.86 12.54
CA CYS A 122 23.55 -4.14 13.87
C CYS A 122 24.68 -4.75 14.71
N ALA A 123 24.85 -4.26 15.94
CA ALA A 123 25.86 -4.75 16.87
C ALA A 123 25.64 -6.23 17.26
N TYR A 124 24.41 -6.74 17.08
CA TYR A 124 24.02 -8.11 17.36
C TYR A 124 24.08 -9.03 16.13
N THR A 125 24.55 -8.53 14.99
CA THR A 125 24.71 -9.36 13.79
C THR A 125 25.76 -10.43 14.04
N HIS A 126 25.35 -11.69 13.93
CA HIS A 126 26.27 -12.81 13.93
C HIS A 126 27.12 -12.77 12.65
N ARG A 127 28.40 -12.44 12.80
CA ARG A 127 29.38 -12.56 11.72
C ARG A 127 29.82 -14.02 11.62
N PRO A 128 29.68 -14.70 10.48
CA PRO A 128 30.24 -16.03 10.31
C PRO A 128 31.76 -15.97 10.55
N CYS A 129 32.28 -16.99 11.24
CA CYS A 129 33.71 -17.10 11.48
C CYS A 129 34.42 -17.28 10.13
N PRO A 130 35.42 -16.45 9.77
CA PRO A 130 36.12 -16.57 8.49
C PRO A 130 37.00 -17.83 8.37
N PHE A 131 37.04 -18.67 9.40
CA PHE A 131 37.84 -19.90 9.47
C PHE A 131 37.00 -21.15 9.78
N SER A 132 35.67 -21.09 9.62
CA SER A 132 34.80 -22.28 9.75
C SER A 132 34.87 -23.17 8.52
#